data_AF-A0A9E7R1B9-F1
#
_entry.id   AF-A0A9E7R1B9-F1
#
_cell.length_a   1.000
_cell.length_b   1.000
_cell.length_c   1.000
_cell.angle_alpha   90.00
_cell.angle_beta   90.00
_cell.angle_gamma   90.00
#
_symmetry.space_group_name_H-M   'P 1'
#
loop_
_entity.id
_entity.type
_entity.pdbx_description
1 polymer ?
#
loop_
_entity_poly.entity_id
_entity_poly.type
_entity_poly.pdbx_seq_one_letter_code
_entity_poly.pdbx_strand_id
1 'polypeptide(L)'
;MERPVDPPARCPVCDTVYDSVSRHGEGDGLVVNLRVNRRYARVCFDPVTVDGSARVDFYHHTHAQVGRSEPPSDRTVLPAGGVGADDR
;
A
#
# COMPACT_ATOMS: atom_id res chain seq x y z
N MET A 1 8.02 14.07 10.69
CA MET A 1 8.01 13.24 9.47
C MET A 1 9.44 13.13 8.98
N GLU A 2 9.91 11.91 8.79
CA GLU A 2 11.28 11.59 8.38
C GLU A 2 11.26 10.75 7.10
N ARG A 3 12.34 10.77 6.32
CA ARG A 3 12.57 9.78 5.27
C ARG A 3 13.49 8.67 5.81
N PRO A 4 13.07 7.38 5.80
CA PRO A 4 13.95 6.27 6.17
C PRO A 4 15.26 6.26 5.37
N VAL A 5 16.37 5.91 6.03
CA VAL A 5 17.73 5.91 5.46
C VAL A 5 17.93 4.81 4.43
N ASP A 6 17.46 3.59 4.72
CA ASP A 6 17.57 2.42 3.84
C ASP A 6 16.20 1.77 3.65
N PRO A 7 15.32 2.36 2.83
CA PRO A 7 13.99 1.80 2.62
C PRO A 7 14.03 0.66 1.59
N PRO A 8 13.12 -0.32 1.70
CA PRO A 8 13.10 -1.47 0.79
C PRO A 8 12.87 -1.03 -0.66
N ALA A 9 13.42 -1.74 -1.65
CA ALA A 9 13.26 -1.37 -3.06
C ALA A 9 11.80 -1.50 -3.58
N ARG A 10 10.99 -2.33 -2.93
CA ARG A 10 9.56 -2.53 -3.23
C ARG A 10 8.72 -2.28 -1.99
N CYS A 11 7.47 -1.88 -2.20
CA CYS A 11 6.56 -1.63 -1.09
C CYS A 11 6.25 -2.96 -0.37
N PRO A 12 6.51 -3.08 0.94
CA PRO A 12 6.30 -4.33 1.68
C PRO A 12 4.81 -4.74 1.76
N VAL A 13 3.89 -3.80 1.50
CA VAL A 13 2.44 -4.03 1.58
C VAL A 13 1.87 -4.62 0.29
N CYS A 14 2.40 -4.24 -0.86
CA CYS A 14 1.79 -4.56 -2.16
C CYS A 14 2.78 -5.04 -3.24
N ASP A 15 4.05 -5.22 -2.86
CA ASP A 15 5.16 -5.66 -3.71
C ASP A 15 5.37 -4.85 -5.01
N THR A 16 4.77 -3.65 -5.08
CA THR A 16 4.94 -2.73 -6.22
C THR A 16 6.05 -1.73 -5.91
N VAL A 17 6.79 -1.29 -6.94
CA VAL A 17 7.66 -0.12 -6.82
C VAL A 17 6.85 1.12 -6.37
N TYR A 18 7.49 2.00 -5.62
CA TYR A 18 6.89 3.22 -5.10
C TYR A 18 7.78 4.43 -5.43
N ASP A 19 7.23 5.64 -5.35
CA ASP A 19 7.93 6.90 -5.70
C ASP A 19 8.63 7.50 -4.48
N SER A 20 7.99 7.45 -3.32
CA SER A 20 8.58 7.96 -2.08
C SER A 20 8.05 7.23 -0.85
N VAL A 21 8.87 7.23 0.21
CA VAL A 21 8.51 6.71 1.52
C VAL A 21 8.74 7.77 2.60
N SER A 22 7.88 7.79 3.59
CA SER A 22 8.01 8.66 4.76
C SER A 22 7.56 7.97 6.04
N ARG A 23 8.27 8.20 7.13
CA ARG A 23 8.00 7.66 8.46
C ARG A 23 7.32 8.69 9.35
N HIS A 24 6.29 8.23 10.06
CA HIS A 24 5.45 9.02 10.98
C HIS A 24 5.30 8.31 12.34
N GLY A 25 4.80 9.04 13.34
CA GLY A 25 4.49 8.47 14.66
C GLY A 25 5.43 8.92 15.80
N GLU A 26 6.05 10.10 15.71
CA GLU A 26 6.65 10.76 16.87
C GLU A 26 5.64 11.66 17.56
N GLY A 27 5.38 11.42 18.85
CA GLY A 27 4.53 12.27 19.68
C GLY A 27 3.04 11.97 19.51
N ASP A 28 2.37 12.74 18.64
CA ASP A 28 0.92 12.82 18.54
C ASP A 28 0.29 11.70 17.68
N GLY A 29 -1.05 11.67 17.68
CA GLY A 29 -1.83 10.78 16.82
C GLY A 29 -1.62 11.03 15.33
N LEU A 30 -1.89 10.01 14.52
CA LEU A 30 -1.73 10.04 13.07
C LEU A 30 -3.06 10.38 12.39
N VAL A 31 -3.10 11.49 11.65
CA VAL A 31 -4.27 11.88 10.83
C VAL A 31 -3.92 11.73 9.36
N VAL A 32 -4.76 11.01 8.63
CA VAL A 32 -4.57 10.76 7.20
C VAL A 32 -5.76 11.32 6.42
N ASN A 33 -5.48 12.18 5.44
CA ASN A 33 -6.47 12.66 4.49
C ASN A 33 -6.07 12.19 3.08
N LEU A 34 -6.87 11.31 2.50
CA LEU A 34 -6.64 10.78 1.16
C LEU A 34 -7.27 11.72 0.13
N ARG A 35 -6.41 12.52 -0.52
CA ARG A 35 -6.82 13.41 -1.61
C ARG A 35 -6.40 12.86 -2.96
N VAL A 36 -7.37 12.77 -3.87
CA VAL A 36 -7.08 12.54 -5.28
C VAL A 36 -6.23 13.69 -5.78
N ASN A 37 -5.11 13.36 -6.41
CA ASN A 37 -4.21 14.33 -7.01
C ASN A 37 -3.61 13.77 -8.30
N ARG A 38 -2.95 14.63 -9.07
CA ARG A 38 -2.43 14.26 -10.39
C ARG A 38 -1.23 13.32 -10.34
N ARG A 39 -0.52 13.23 -9.20
CA ARG A 39 0.74 12.50 -9.08
C ARG A 39 0.55 11.12 -8.46
N TYR A 40 -0.05 11.07 -7.28
CA TYR A 40 -0.20 9.87 -6.47
C TYR A 40 -1.59 9.26 -6.60
N ALA A 41 -1.62 7.94 -6.74
CA ALA A 41 -2.82 7.14 -6.91
C ALA A 41 -3.15 6.31 -5.66
N ARG A 42 -2.12 5.88 -4.94
CA ARG A 42 -2.23 4.98 -3.78
C ARG A 42 -1.16 5.34 -2.77
N VAL A 43 -1.50 5.23 -1.49
CA VAL A 43 -0.54 5.20 -0.39
C VAL A 43 -0.75 3.91 0.39
N CYS A 44 0.32 3.18 0.67
CA CYS A 44 0.34 1.99 1.50
C CYS A 44 0.96 2.31 2.85
N PHE A 45 0.50 1.65 3.91
CA PHE A 45 0.93 1.89 5.28
C PHE A 45 1.53 0.62 5.87
N ASP A 46 2.68 0.74 6.52
CA ASP A 46 3.34 -0.36 7.20
C ASP A 46 3.67 0.05 8.65
N PRO A 47 3.05 -0.56 9.67
CA PRO A 47 3.42 -0.34 11.06
C PRO A 47 4.81 -0.92 11.33
N VAL A 48 5.72 -0.11 11.87
CA VAL A 48 7.09 -0.53 12.16
C VAL A 48 7.51 -0.13 13.56
N THR A 49 8.50 -0.82 14.12
CA THR A 49 9.15 -0.44 15.38
C THR A 49 10.54 0.08 15.09
N VAL A 50 10.85 1.29 15.58
CA VAL A 50 12.14 1.95 15.38
C VAL A 50 12.61 2.46 16.74
N ASP A 51 13.78 2.00 17.17
CA ASP A 51 14.36 2.32 18.48
C ASP A 51 13.36 2.14 19.64
N GLY A 52 12.59 1.04 19.58
CA GLY A 52 11.57 0.70 20.58
C GLY A 52 10.27 1.51 20.50
N SER A 53 10.15 2.46 19.57
CA SER A 53 8.95 3.28 19.35
C SER A 53 8.11 2.77 18.19
N ALA A 54 6.78 2.74 18.37
CA ALA A 54 5.85 2.43 17.28
C ALA A 54 5.79 3.59 16.28
N ARG A 55 5.92 3.27 14.99
CA ARG A 55 5.92 4.19 13.85
C ARG A 55 5.05 3.63 12.74
N VAL A 56 4.83 4.43 11.71
CA VAL A 56 4.17 3.99 10.47
C VAL A 56 4.93 4.54 9.28
N ASP A 57 5.32 3.66 8.36
CA ASP A 57 5.89 4.01 7.06
C ASP A 57 4.79 4.13 6.00
N PHE A 58 4.85 5.21 5.23
CA PHE A 58 3.89 5.56 4.19
C PHE A 58 4.59 5.47 2.84
N TYR A 59 4.20 4.49 2.02
CA TYR A 59 4.74 4.27 0.68
C TYR A 59 3.80 4.86 -0.37
N HIS A 60 4.25 5.90 -1.09
CA HIS A 60 3.46 6.62 -2.07
C HIS A 60 3.68 6.06 -3.48
N HIS A 61 2.60 5.68 -4.15
CA HIS A 61 2.64 5.18 -5.52
C HIS A 61 2.04 6.20 -6.47
N THR A 62 2.74 6.44 -7.57
CA THR A 62 2.20 7.22 -8.69
C THR A 62 1.15 6.42 -9.47
N HIS A 63 0.32 7.12 -10.23
CA HIS A 63 -0.63 6.50 -11.16
C HIS A 63 0.02 5.48 -12.10
N ALA A 64 1.22 5.78 -12.61
CA ALA A 64 1.96 4.89 -13.49
C ALA A 64 2.45 3.60 -12.82
N GLN A 65 2.72 3.63 -11.50
CA GLN A 65 3.23 2.47 -10.76
C GLN A 65 2.11 1.52 -10.35
N VAL A 66 0.94 2.03 -10.00
CA VAL A 66 -0.22 1.19 -9.63
C VAL A 66 -0.68 0.32 -10.80
N GLY A 67 -0.65 0.86 -12.03
CA GLY A 67 -1.01 0.14 -13.26
C GLY A 67 0.01 -0.91 -13.74
N ARG A 68 1.17 -1.04 -13.06
CA ARG A 68 2.24 -2.00 -13.39
C ARG A 68 2.33 -3.18 -12.42
N SER A 69 1.36 -3.31 -11.51
CA SER A 69 1.33 -4.45 -10.60
C SER A 69 1.20 -5.72 -11.45
N GLU A 70 2.24 -6.57 -11.49
CA GLU A 70 2.06 -7.96 -11.90
C GLU A 70 0.93 -8.54 -11.03
N PRO A 71 0.06 -9.39 -11.59
CA PRO A 71 -1.00 -9.98 -10.81
C PRO A 71 -0.36 -10.67 -9.60
N PRO A 72 -0.93 -10.51 -8.40
CA PRO A 72 -0.37 -11.15 -7.21
C PRO A 72 -0.24 -12.65 -7.50
N SER A 73 0.99 -13.18 -7.45
CA SER A 73 1.20 -14.62 -7.46
C SER A 73 0.55 -15.15 -6.19
N ASP A 74 -0.58 -15.81 -6.37
CA ASP A 74 -1.35 -16.49 -5.33
C ASP A 74 -2.19 -15.60 -4.40
N ARG A 75 -3.32 -15.14 -4.93
CA ARG A 75 -4.54 -14.93 -4.12
C ARG A 75 -5.70 -15.63 -4.83
N THR A 76 -6.19 -16.71 -4.23
CA THR A 76 -7.37 -17.48 -4.62
C THR A 76 -8.44 -16.58 -5.24
N VAL A 77 -8.61 -16.71 -6.56
CA VAL A 77 -9.80 -16.24 -7.26
C VAL A 77 -10.94 -17.10 -6.72
N LEU A 78 -11.81 -16.51 -5.88
CA LEU A 78 -13.09 -17.14 -5.60
C LEU A 78 -13.79 -17.31 -6.95
N PRO A 79 -14.17 -18.53 -7.36
CA PRO A 79 -14.83 -18.73 -8.64
C PRO A 79 -16.12 -17.90 -8.64
N ALA A 80 -16.32 -17.13 -9.71
CA ALA A 80 -17.58 -16.47 -9.96
C ALA A 80 -18.68 -17.53 -9.89
N GLY A 81 -19.61 -17.36 -8.94
CA GLY A 81 -20.71 -18.28 -8.73
C GLY A 81 -21.43 -18.55 -10.05
N GLY A 82 -21.49 -19.83 -10.43
CA GLY A 82 -22.21 -20.28 -11.60
C GLY A 82 -23.70 -19.96 -11.45
N VAL A 83 -24.26 -19.35 -12.48
CA VAL A 83 -25.71 -19.28 -12.67
C VAL A 83 -26.23 -20.72 -12.84
N GLY A 84 -26.89 -21.22 -11.80
CA GLY A 84 -27.68 -22.44 -11.88
C GLY A 84 -28.92 -22.16 -12.73
N ALA A 85 -28.97 -22.79 -13.90
CA ALA A 85 -30.22 -23.03 -14.60
C ALA A 85 -31.04 -24.01 -13.75
N ASP A 86 -32.27 -23.65 -13.41
CA ASP A 86 -33.30 -24.63 -13.08
C ASP A 86 -34.52 -24.36 -13.96
N ASP A 87 -34.66 -25.25 -14.92
CA ASP A 87 -35.83 -25.53 -15.74
C ASP A 87 -36.86 -26.23 -14.84
N ARG A 88 -38.01 -25.57 -14.59
CA ARG A 88 -39.32 -26.19 -14.36
C ARG A 88 -40.45 -25.16 -14.26
#